data_AF-A0A8C5RLW1-F1
#
_entry.id   AF-A0A8C5RLW1-F1
#
_cell.length_a   1.000
_cell.length_b   1.000
_cell.length_c   1.000
_cell.angle_alpha   90.00
_cell.angle_beta   90.00
_cell.angle_gamma   90.00
#
_symmetry.space_group_name_H-M   'P 1'
#
loop_
_entity.id
_entity.type
_entity.pdbx_description
1 polymer ?
#
loop_
_entity_poly.entity_id
_entity_poly.type
_entity_poly.pdbx_seq_one_letter_code
_entity_poly.pdbx_strand_id
1 'polypeptide(L)'
;MGKRKKEAKKKSINLGNETDQWMSDLPESLWAVPLSNLSLPGSHDAMTYCLDKKSEVSANGSKLLQLLDKHMHCIVHPIILRWSITQDLTVLEQLDAGIRYFDFRIAHKPDDPSMKLYFVHMLYTTVEVEVVLWDILRWLKNHPWEVVVLAFRNFDGLDENHHKHLVSCIQKIFSSRLCPRNVSLLRKCSFNILRFLIHFGQIL
;
A
#
# COMPACT_ATOMS: atom_id res chain seq x y z
N MET A 1 38.93 -2.50 -39.90
CA MET A 1 39.15 -1.54 -38.80
C MET A 1 37.81 -1.20 -38.16
N GLY A 2 37.31 -2.06 -37.26
CA GLY A 2 35.99 -1.89 -36.62
C GLY A 2 36.11 -1.23 -35.25
N LYS A 3 35.55 -0.03 -35.08
CA LYS A 3 35.49 0.65 -33.78
C LYS A 3 34.49 -0.06 -32.86
N ARG A 4 34.97 -0.73 -31.81
CA ARG A 4 34.12 -1.22 -30.71
C ARG A 4 33.47 -0.02 -30.03
N LYS A 5 32.12 0.00 -30.00
CA LYS A 5 31.35 0.91 -29.14
C LYS A 5 31.71 0.60 -27.69
N LYS A 6 32.22 1.58 -26.95
CA LYS A 6 32.39 1.49 -25.50
C LYS A 6 30.99 1.54 -24.88
N GLU A 7 30.55 0.44 -24.27
CA GLU A 7 29.38 0.43 -23.40
C GLU A 7 29.63 1.36 -22.22
N ALA A 8 28.66 2.23 -21.92
CA ALA A 8 28.72 3.13 -20.78
C ALA A 8 28.68 2.29 -19.49
N LYS A 9 29.71 2.45 -18.65
CA LYS A 9 29.83 1.76 -17.36
C LYS A 9 28.68 2.25 -16.46
N LYS A 10 27.72 1.37 -16.14
CA LYS A 10 26.61 1.66 -15.22
C LYS A 10 27.20 2.03 -13.87
N LYS A 11 27.13 3.31 -13.49
CA LYS A 11 27.64 3.82 -12.21
C LYS A 11 26.65 3.36 -11.14
N SER A 12 27.04 2.39 -10.31
CA SER A 12 26.24 1.97 -9.15
C SER A 12 26.27 3.12 -8.13
N ILE A 13 25.11 3.71 -7.87
CA ILE A 13 24.94 4.67 -6.79
C ILE A 13 24.87 3.84 -5.51
N ASN A 14 25.80 4.07 -4.59
CA ASN A 14 25.79 3.43 -3.29
C ASN A 14 24.82 4.25 -2.42
N LEU A 15 23.56 3.81 -2.34
CA LEU A 15 22.54 4.40 -1.47
C LEU A 15 22.89 4.01 -0.03
N GLY A 16 23.79 4.79 0.57
CA GLY A 16 24.35 4.51 1.88
C GLY A 16 23.42 4.94 3.01
N ASN A 17 23.03 3.94 3.81
CA ASN A 17 22.65 3.97 5.22
C ASN A 17 21.25 4.45 5.66
N GLU A 18 20.51 5.24 4.87
CA GLU A 18 19.12 5.61 5.20
C GLU A 18 18.20 5.28 4.03
N THR A 19 17.42 4.19 4.18
CA THR A 19 16.52 3.69 3.12
C THR A 19 15.20 4.46 3.06
N ASP A 20 14.93 5.33 4.02
CA ASP A 20 13.69 6.07 4.19
C ASP A 20 13.60 7.33 3.30
N GLN A 21 14.70 7.79 2.72
CA GLN A 21 14.77 8.98 1.85
C GLN A 21 15.42 8.73 0.47
N TRP A 22 15.42 7.48 0.00
CA TRP A 22 16.13 7.11 -1.23
C TRP A 22 15.63 7.86 -2.49
N MET A 23 14.36 8.30 -2.52
CA MET A 23 13.81 9.09 -3.63
C MET A 23 14.40 10.50 -3.64
N SER A 24 14.59 11.08 -2.46
CA SER A 24 15.26 12.36 -2.23
C SER A 24 16.72 12.33 -2.72
N ASP A 25 17.40 11.19 -2.51
CA ASP A 25 18.82 11.02 -2.84
C ASP A 25 19.08 10.67 -4.32
N LEU A 26 18.03 10.55 -5.14
CA LEU A 26 18.20 10.33 -6.58
C LEU A 26 18.90 11.54 -7.23
N PRO A 27 19.76 11.30 -8.24
CA PRO A 27 20.29 12.39 -9.05
C PRO A 27 19.19 13.26 -9.63
N GLU A 28 19.37 14.58 -9.65
CA GLU A 28 18.38 15.55 -10.14
C GLU A 28 17.85 15.23 -11.55
N SER A 29 18.68 14.61 -12.41
CA SER A 29 18.27 14.18 -13.75
C SER A 29 17.16 13.12 -13.74
N LEU A 30 17.06 12.34 -12.67
CA LEU A 30 15.99 11.36 -12.46
C LEU A 30 14.74 11.99 -11.84
N TRP A 31 14.84 13.19 -11.26
CA TRP A 31 13.66 13.85 -10.69
C TRP A 31 12.62 14.22 -11.74
N ALA A 32 13.04 14.48 -12.98
CA ALA A 32 12.14 14.76 -14.09
C ALA A 32 11.57 13.48 -14.77
N VAL A 33 12.07 12.30 -14.39
CA VAL A 33 11.64 11.03 -14.99
C VAL A 33 10.26 10.65 -14.45
N PRO A 34 9.33 10.20 -15.30
CA PRO A 34 8.01 9.76 -14.84
C PRO A 34 8.13 8.60 -13.86
N LEU A 35 7.34 8.62 -12.78
CA LEU A 35 7.31 7.52 -11.78
C LEU A 35 7.09 6.14 -12.41
N SER A 36 6.35 6.04 -13.53
CA SER A 36 6.14 4.79 -14.28
C SER A 36 7.43 4.18 -14.86
N ASN A 37 8.49 4.97 -14.94
CA ASN A 37 9.79 4.56 -15.48
C ASN A 37 10.81 4.31 -14.35
N LEU A 38 10.40 4.45 -13.09
CA LEU A 38 11.20 4.11 -11.92
C LEU A 38 10.77 2.76 -11.36
N SER A 39 11.74 2.00 -10.88
CA SER A 39 11.47 0.79 -10.10
C SER A 39 11.17 1.22 -8.67
N LEU A 40 9.91 1.08 -8.26
CA LEU A 40 9.48 1.33 -6.89
C LEU A 40 9.38 0.00 -6.15
N PRO A 41 10.08 -0.18 -5.02
CA PRO A 41 9.88 -1.35 -4.17
C PRO A 41 8.47 -1.30 -3.55
N GLY A 42 7.81 -2.45 -3.48
CA GLY A 42 6.42 -2.56 -3.06
C GLY A 42 6.16 -3.77 -2.19
N SER A 43 5.18 -3.63 -1.28
CA SER A 43 4.72 -4.70 -0.41
C SER A 43 3.35 -5.20 -0.83
N HIS A 44 3.26 -6.52 -1.04
CA HIS A 44 2.00 -7.23 -1.29
C HIS A 44 1.33 -7.59 0.03
N ASP A 45 0.01 -7.38 0.10
CA ASP A 45 -0.81 -7.52 1.31
C ASP A 45 -0.16 -6.85 2.53
N ALA A 46 0.12 -5.56 2.38
CA ALA A 46 1.10 -4.87 3.21
C ALA A 46 0.73 -4.75 4.71
N MET A 47 -0.53 -4.98 5.03
CA MET A 47 -1.11 -4.83 6.36
C MET A 47 -1.19 -6.14 7.16
N THR A 48 -0.64 -7.24 6.62
CA THR A 48 -0.78 -8.56 7.24
C THR A 48 0.02 -8.74 8.55
N TYR A 49 0.91 -7.80 8.87
CA TYR A 49 1.63 -7.79 10.16
C TYR A 49 0.69 -7.58 11.37
N CYS A 50 -0.51 -7.00 11.16
CA CYS A 50 -1.47 -6.70 12.23
C CYS A 50 -2.81 -7.45 12.08
N LEU A 51 -2.78 -8.65 11.49
CA LEU A 51 -3.95 -9.53 11.45
C LEU A 51 -4.46 -9.85 12.86
N ASP A 52 -5.78 -9.75 13.03
CA ASP A 52 -6.47 -10.16 14.23
C ASP A 52 -6.59 -11.68 14.27
N LYS A 53 -5.76 -12.29 15.13
CA LYS A 53 -5.68 -13.74 15.36
C LYS A 53 -6.96 -14.36 15.91
N LYS A 54 -7.95 -13.54 16.26
CA LYS A 54 -9.27 -13.97 16.76
C LYS A 54 -10.40 -13.58 15.81
N SER A 55 -10.10 -12.86 14.72
CA SER A 55 -11.12 -12.50 13.75
C SER A 55 -11.63 -13.74 13.03
N GLU A 56 -12.88 -13.67 12.58
CA GLU A 56 -13.42 -14.71 11.71
C GLU A 56 -12.73 -14.69 10.34
N VAL A 57 -12.78 -15.83 9.66
CA VAL A 57 -12.35 -15.92 8.26
C VAL A 57 -13.23 -15.01 7.41
N SER A 58 -12.61 -14.13 6.62
CA SER A 58 -13.29 -13.18 5.74
C SER A 58 -14.35 -13.86 4.89
N ALA A 59 -15.48 -13.16 4.71
CA ALA A 59 -16.62 -13.62 3.92
C ALA A 59 -16.24 -13.94 2.46
N ASN A 60 -15.19 -13.29 1.92
CA ASN A 60 -14.67 -13.54 0.58
C ASN A 60 -13.66 -14.71 0.52
N GLY A 61 -13.32 -15.31 1.65
CA GLY A 61 -12.61 -16.58 1.73
C GLY A 61 -13.45 -17.75 1.24
N SER A 62 -12.82 -18.90 1.00
CA SER A 62 -13.54 -20.11 0.58
C SER A 62 -14.60 -20.52 1.61
N LYS A 63 -15.85 -20.77 1.19
CA LYS A 63 -16.92 -21.30 2.06
C LYS A 63 -16.51 -22.58 2.78
N LEU A 64 -15.69 -23.42 2.12
CA LEU A 64 -15.12 -24.61 2.73
C LEU A 64 -14.16 -24.25 3.86
N LEU A 65 -13.31 -23.25 3.68
CA LEU A 65 -12.39 -22.79 4.73
C LEU A 65 -13.16 -22.18 5.91
N GLN A 66 -14.19 -21.39 5.65
CA GLN A 66 -15.07 -20.85 6.70
C GLN A 66 -15.74 -21.99 7.49
N LEU A 67 -16.24 -23.02 6.79
CA LEU A 67 -16.86 -24.19 7.43
C LEU A 67 -15.84 -24.99 8.25
N LEU A 68 -14.65 -25.23 7.70
CA LEU A 68 -13.58 -25.95 8.38
C LEU A 68 -13.08 -25.19 9.61
N ASP A 69 -12.91 -23.87 9.52
CA ASP A 69 -12.52 -23.04 10.65
C ASP A 69 -13.58 -23.08 11.75
N LYS A 70 -14.87 -23.01 11.38
CA LYS A 70 -15.98 -23.10 12.34
C LYS A 70 -16.00 -24.42 13.13
N HIS A 71 -15.69 -25.54 12.49
CA HIS A 71 -15.77 -26.87 13.13
C HIS A 71 -14.44 -27.37 13.72
N MET A 72 -13.30 -26.89 13.21
CA MET A 72 -11.96 -27.33 13.61
C MET A 72 -11.04 -26.13 13.93
N HIS A 73 -11.60 -25.11 14.56
CA HIS A 73 -10.95 -23.82 14.79
C HIS A 73 -9.53 -23.92 15.36
N CYS A 74 -9.31 -24.73 16.40
CA CYS A 74 -7.99 -24.85 17.04
C CYS A 74 -6.91 -25.45 16.13
N ILE A 75 -7.29 -26.13 15.04
CA ILE A 75 -6.37 -26.75 14.08
C ILE A 75 -6.24 -25.88 12.84
N VAL A 76 -7.38 -25.45 12.29
CA VAL A 76 -7.46 -24.76 11.00
C VAL A 76 -7.08 -23.29 11.13
N HIS A 77 -7.52 -22.62 12.18
CA HIS A 77 -7.29 -21.18 12.35
C HIS A 77 -5.81 -20.79 12.41
N PRO A 78 -4.95 -21.50 13.18
CA PRO A 78 -3.52 -21.21 13.17
C PRO A 78 -2.86 -21.45 11.80
N ILE A 79 -3.37 -22.38 11.00
CA ILE A 79 -2.90 -22.61 9.64
C ILE A 79 -3.30 -21.44 8.76
N ILE A 80 -4.59 -21.04 8.77
CA ILE A 80 -5.07 -19.89 8.01
C ILE A 80 -4.24 -18.65 8.35
N LEU A 81 -4.07 -18.34 9.63
CA LEU A 81 -3.26 -17.20 10.06
C LEU A 81 -1.84 -17.24 9.47
N ARG A 82 -1.15 -18.38 9.56
CA ARG A 82 0.22 -18.51 9.01
C ARG A 82 0.28 -18.32 7.49
N TRP A 83 -0.73 -18.76 6.77
CA TRP A 83 -0.82 -18.59 5.31
C TRP A 83 -1.27 -17.18 4.91
N SER A 84 -1.78 -16.41 5.86
CA SER A 84 -2.28 -15.04 5.65
C SER A 84 -1.24 -13.97 5.93
N ILE A 85 -0.08 -14.30 6.50
CA ILE A 85 0.97 -13.31 6.81
C ILE A 85 1.94 -13.24 5.63
N THR A 86 2.09 -12.04 5.07
CA THR A 86 3.07 -11.72 4.01
C THR A 86 4.11 -10.70 4.47
N GLN A 87 3.82 -9.92 5.51
CA GLN A 87 4.70 -8.89 6.07
C GLN A 87 4.81 -9.04 7.59
N ASP A 88 6.03 -8.86 8.11
CA ASP A 88 6.30 -8.79 9.56
C ASP A 88 6.49 -7.34 10.05
N LEU A 89 6.85 -6.42 9.15
CA LEU A 89 7.10 -5.01 9.46
C LEU A 89 5.81 -4.19 9.42
N THR A 90 5.69 -3.21 10.32
CA THR A 90 4.61 -2.22 10.29
C THR A 90 4.69 -1.34 9.03
N VAL A 91 3.63 -0.60 8.70
CA VAL A 91 3.64 0.31 7.54
C VAL A 91 4.75 1.35 7.62
N LEU A 92 4.99 1.90 8.82
CA LEU A 92 6.04 2.91 9.01
C LEU A 92 7.43 2.27 8.84
N GLU A 93 7.67 1.09 9.41
CA GLU A 93 8.93 0.37 9.22
C GLU A 93 9.15 -0.06 7.76
N GLN A 94 8.07 -0.41 7.03
CA GLN A 94 8.15 -0.66 5.59
C GLN A 94 8.54 0.60 4.81
N LEU A 95 7.97 1.76 5.16
CA LEU A 95 8.36 3.05 4.57
C LEU A 95 9.82 3.36 4.88
N ASP A 96 10.25 3.14 6.12
CA ASP A 96 11.63 3.38 6.55
C ASP A 96 12.61 2.43 5.84
N ALA A 97 12.19 1.19 5.56
CA ALA A 97 12.92 0.22 4.74
C ALA A 97 12.91 0.54 3.23
N GLY A 98 12.26 1.63 2.81
CA GLY A 98 12.27 2.14 1.44
C GLY A 98 11.08 1.74 0.58
N ILE A 99 10.08 1.01 1.11
CA ILE A 99 8.85 0.65 0.37
C ILE A 99 8.09 1.91 -0.05
N ARG A 100 7.69 1.99 -1.32
CA ARG A 100 6.93 3.13 -1.89
C ARG A 100 5.65 2.71 -2.59
N TYR A 101 5.35 1.41 -2.65
CA TYR A 101 4.09 0.89 -3.16
C TYR A 101 3.46 -0.04 -2.13
N PHE A 102 2.22 0.23 -1.75
CA PHE A 102 1.48 -0.59 -0.80
C PHE A 102 0.23 -1.18 -1.44
N ASP A 103 0.11 -2.51 -1.38
CA ASP A 103 -1.14 -3.20 -1.71
C ASP A 103 -2.05 -3.26 -0.48
N PHE A 104 -3.12 -2.47 -0.51
CA PHE A 104 -4.10 -2.33 0.56
C PHE A 104 -5.44 -2.96 0.16
N ARG A 105 -5.71 -4.13 0.71
CA ARG A 105 -7.01 -4.82 0.57
C ARG A 105 -7.95 -4.34 1.65
N ILE A 106 -9.01 -3.66 1.26
CA ILE A 106 -9.93 -3.00 2.19
C ILE A 106 -11.11 -3.89 2.50
N ALA A 107 -11.55 -3.89 3.75
CA ALA A 107 -12.74 -4.60 4.17
C ALA A 107 -13.53 -3.84 5.25
N HIS A 108 -14.81 -4.17 5.31
CA HIS A 108 -15.69 -3.89 6.45
C HIS A 108 -16.01 -5.22 7.14
N LYS A 109 -16.03 -5.22 8.48
CA LYS A 109 -16.30 -6.44 9.26
C LYS A 109 -17.81 -6.66 9.36
N PRO A 110 -18.34 -7.86 9.04
CA PRO A 110 -19.78 -8.12 8.93
C PRO A 110 -20.64 -7.61 10.10
N ASP A 111 -20.13 -7.70 11.33
CA ASP A 111 -20.86 -7.32 12.56
C ASP A 111 -20.45 -5.96 13.15
N ASP A 112 -19.67 -5.15 12.42
CA ASP A 112 -19.31 -3.80 12.87
C ASP A 112 -20.40 -2.81 12.46
N PRO A 113 -21.21 -2.25 13.39
CA PRO A 113 -22.29 -1.33 13.05
C PRO A 113 -21.79 0.07 12.64
N SER A 114 -20.47 0.31 12.71
CA SER A 114 -19.86 1.59 12.37
C SER A 114 -19.39 1.64 10.90
N MET A 115 -18.95 2.82 10.46
CA MET A 115 -18.35 3.01 9.13
C MET A 115 -16.85 2.62 9.07
N LYS A 116 -16.32 1.99 10.13
CA LYS A 116 -14.90 1.66 10.22
C LYS A 116 -14.49 0.68 9.14
N LEU A 117 -13.34 0.94 8.55
CA LEU A 117 -12.73 0.09 7.55
C LEU A 117 -11.43 -0.49 8.10
N TYR A 118 -11.18 -1.74 7.73
CA TYR A 118 -10.00 -2.51 8.11
C TYR A 118 -9.32 -3.02 6.85
N PHE A 119 -8.19 -3.69 7.03
CA PHE A 119 -7.55 -4.43 5.95
C PHE A 119 -7.86 -5.92 6.08
N VAL A 120 -7.74 -6.64 4.96
CA VAL A 120 -8.07 -8.06 4.91
C VAL A 120 -7.08 -8.86 4.08
N HIS A 121 -6.69 -10.02 4.60
CA HIS A 121 -6.15 -11.11 3.81
C HIS A 121 -6.49 -12.42 4.51
N MET A 122 -7.59 -13.06 4.08
CA MET A 122 -8.26 -14.20 4.74
C MET A 122 -8.80 -13.90 6.15
N LEU A 123 -8.08 -13.13 6.96
CA LEU A 123 -8.45 -12.61 8.27
C LEU A 123 -8.44 -11.08 8.21
N TYR A 124 -9.11 -10.44 9.17
CA TYR A 124 -9.18 -8.98 9.25
C TYR A 124 -8.06 -8.42 10.11
N THR A 125 -7.66 -7.18 9.89
CA THR A 125 -6.71 -6.50 10.79
C THR A 125 -7.36 -5.98 12.07
N THR A 126 -6.54 -5.76 13.09
CA THR A 126 -6.92 -5.01 14.29
C THR A 126 -6.87 -3.49 14.07
N VAL A 127 -6.01 -3.05 13.15
CA VAL A 127 -5.80 -1.62 12.84
C VAL A 127 -6.77 -1.16 11.74
N GLU A 128 -7.33 0.03 11.95
CA GLU A 128 -8.27 0.69 11.03
C GLU A 128 -7.53 1.39 9.88
N VAL A 129 -8.16 1.45 8.70
CA VAL A 129 -7.62 2.09 7.50
C VAL A 129 -7.28 3.56 7.74
N GLU A 130 -8.18 4.31 8.39
CA GLU A 130 -7.98 5.74 8.62
C GLU A 130 -6.71 6.02 9.44
N VAL A 131 -6.42 5.20 10.45
CA VAL A 131 -5.22 5.30 11.29
C VAL A 131 -3.96 5.19 10.43
N VAL A 132 -3.90 4.17 9.57
CA VAL A 132 -2.76 3.95 8.67
C VAL A 132 -2.58 5.10 7.69
N LEU A 133 -3.67 5.64 7.13
CA LEU A 133 -3.57 6.79 6.22
C LEU A 133 -3.02 8.04 6.93
N TRP A 134 -3.40 8.26 8.19
CA TRP A 134 -2.83 9.33 9.01
C TRP A 134 -1.35 9.10 9.33
N ASP A 135 -0.95 7.87 9.64
CA ASP A 135 0.45 7.53 9.90
C ASP A 135 1.32 7.78 8.66
N ILE A 136 0.86 7.34 7.48
CA ILE A 136 1.53 7.61 6.20
C ILE A 136 1.63 9.13 5.92
N LEU A 137 0.56 9.89 6.18
CA LEU A 137 0.60 11.35 6.02
C LEU A 137 1.66 11.98 6.94
N ARG A 138 1.73 11.56 8.20
CA ARG A 138 2.73 12.08 9.16
C ARG A 138 4.15 11.75 8.68
N TRP A 139 4.37 10.54 8.22
CA TRP A 139 5.67 10.14 7.66
C TRP A 139 6.05 11.01 6.44
N LEU A 140 5.12 11.22 5.50
CA LEU A 140 5.34 12.07 4.32
C LEU A 140 5.53 13.56 4.64
N LYS A 141 5.08 14.04 5.81
CA LYS A 141 5.39 15.41 6.25
C LYS A 141 6.87 15.57 6.63
N ASN A 142 7.49 14.51 7.14
CA ASN A 142 8.91 14.48 7.47
C ASN A 142 9.78 14.12 6.25
N HIS A 143 9.18 13.57 5.19
CA HIS A 143 9.86 13.13 3.97
C HIS A 143 9.28 13.81 2.70
N PRO A 144 9.55 15.11 2.49
CA PRO A 144 8.83 15.94 1.51
C PRO A 144 9.16 15.65 0.04
N TRP A 145 10.18 14.84 -0.26
CA TRP A 145 10.54 14.45 -1.63
C TRP A 145 10.21 12.99 -1.95
N GLU A 146 9.65 12.27 -0.97
CA GLU A 146 9.21 10.90 -1.15
C GLU A 146 7.80 10.85 -1.72
N VAL A 147 7.54 9.85 -2.55
CA VAL A 147 6.22 9.60 -3.13
C VAL A 147 5.77 8.19 -2.80
N VAL A 148 4.59 8.07 -2.21
CA VAL A 148 3.98 6.78 -1.87
C VAL A 148 2.78 6.50 -2.77
N VAL A 149 2.76 5.30 -3.35
CA VAL A 149 1.68 4.76 -4.17
C VAL A 149 0.85 3.81 -3.31
N LEU A 150 -0.43 4.12 -3.16
CA LEU A 150 -1.37 3.31 -2.39
C LEU A 150 -2.38 2.67 -3.35
N ALA A 151 -2.37 1.33 -3.43
CA ALA A 151 -3.32 0.57 -4.22
C ALA A 151 -4.43 0.04 -3.32
N PHE A 152 -5.63 0.60 -3.44
CA PHE A 152 -6.81 0.12 -2.71
C PHE A 152 -7.53 -0.94 -3.56
N ARG A 153 -7.73 -2.14 -3.00
CA ARG A 153 -8.28 -3.31 -3.70
C ARG A 153 -9.26 -4.09 -2.85
N ASN A 154 -9.85 -5.13 -3.45
CA ASN A 154 -10.75 -6.12 -2.88
C ASN A 154 -12.12 -5.58 -2.44
N PHE A 155 -12.14 -4.56 -1.58
CA PHE A 155 -13.35 -3.93 -1.06
C PHE A 155 -14.36 -4.97 -0.52
N ASP A 156 -13.90 -5.82 0.41
CA ASP A 156 -14.67 -6.93 0.99
C ASP A 156 -15.73 -6.40 1.97
N GLY A 157 -17.02 -6.65 1.70
CA GLY A 157 -18.11 -6.25 2.61
C GLY A 157 -18.44 -4.75 2.60
N LEU A 158 -17.89 -3.97 1.67
CA LEU A 158 -18.20 -2.55 1.55
C LEU A 158 -19.48 -2.33 0.73
N ASP A 159 -20.38 -1.51 1.26
CA ASP A 159 -21.48 -0.92 0.48
C ASP A 159 -21.09 0.45 -0.11
N GLU A 160 -22.05 1.12 -0.76
CA GLU A 160 -21.83 2.44 -1.36
C GLU A 160 -21.45 3.52 -0.34
N ASN A 161 -22.02 3.47 0.88
CA ASN A 161 -21.71 4.44 1.93
C ASN A 161 -20.28 4.22 2.46
N HIS A 162 -19.86 2.96 2.60
CA HIS A 162 -18.49 2.63 2.98
C HIS A 162 -17.49 3.09 1.93
N HIS A 163 -17.80 2.90 0.66
CA HIS A 163 -16.95 3.38 -0.43
C HIS A 163 -16.84 4.92 -0.44
N LYS A 164 -17.97 5.63 -0.29
CA LYS A 164 -17.99 7.09 -0.14
C LYS A 164 -17.20 7.56 1.08
N HIS A 165 -17.32 6.85 2.20
CA HIS A 165 -16.58 7.13 3.41
C HIS A 165 -15.06 6.98 3.19
N LEU A 166 -14.61 5.89 2.57
CA LEU A 166 -13.20 5.68 2.22
C LEU A 166 -12.64 6.82 1.37
N VAL A 167 -13.34 7.18 0.29
CA VAL A 167 -12.91 8.27 -0.60
C VAL A 167 -12.86 9.60 0.14
N SER A 168 -13.87 9.89 0.98
CA SER A 168 -13.90 11.10 1.81
C SER A 168 -12.73 11.15 2.78
N CYS A 169 -12.40 10.04 3.45
CA CYS A 169 -11.25 9.96 4.35
C CYS A 169 -9.94 10.22 3.59
N ILE A 170 -9.72 9.57 2.45
CA ILE A 170 -8.53 9.78 1.60
C ILE A 170 -8.41 11.26 1.18
N GLN A 171 -9.50 11.87 0.71
CA GLN A 171 -9.53 13.27 0.29
C GLN A 171 -9.27 14.22 1.45
N LYS A 172 -9.88 13.97 2.62
CA LYS A 172 -9.72 14.79 3.82
C LYS A 172 -8.29 14.72 4.37
N ILE A 173 -7.71 13.53 4.43
CA ILE A 173 -6.39 13.30 5.04
C ILE A 173 -5.29 13.86 4.14
N PHE A 174 -5.30 13.52 2.86
CA PHE A 174 -4.22 13.89 1.96
C PHE A 174 -4.44 15.23 1.25
N SER A 175 -5.69 15.64 1.01
CA SER A 175 -6.06 16.94 0.47
C SER A 175 -5.19 17.35 -0.73
N SER A 176 -4.47 18.47 -0.64
CA SER A 176 -3.59 19.02 -1.67
C SER A 176 -2.36 18.18 -2.01
N ARG A 177 -2.10 17.11 -1.25
CA ARG A 177 -0.95 16.20 -1.45
C ARG A 177 -1.27 15.10 -2.47
N LEU A 178 -2.55 14.91 -2.84
CA LEU A 178 -2.99 13.89 -3.81
C LEU A 178 -2.52 14.21 -5.23
N CYS A 179 -2.14 13.18 -6.01
CA CYS A 179 -1.87 13.38 -7.43
C CYS A 179 -3.16 13.72 -8.18
N PRO A 180 -3.19 14.80 -8.97
CA PRO A 180 -4.30 15.06 -9.89
C PRO A 180 -4.49 13.90 -10.87
N ARG A 181 -5.76 13.54 -11.12
CA ARG A 181 -6.16 12.42 -12.01
C ARG A 181 -5.79 12.62 -13.49
N ASN A 182 -5.37 13.82 -13.91
CA ASN A 182 -5.21 14.13 -15.33
C ASN A 182 -4.19 13.17 -15.99
N VAL A 183 -4.65 12.29 -16.88
CA VAL A 183 -3.91 11.11 -17.40
C VAL A 183 -2.65 11.53 -18.17
N SER A 184 -2.66 12.72 -18.77
CA SER A 184 -1.49 13.34 -19.42
C SER A 184 -0.39 13.78 -18.43
N LEU A 185 -0.73 13.97 -17.15
CA LEU A 185 0.21 14.27 -16.06
C LEU A 185 0.77 13.02 -15.38
N LEU A 186 0.11 11.86 -15.46
CA LEU A 186 0.66 10.61 -14.88
C LEU A 186 1.99 10.22 -15.54
N ARG A 187 2.09 10.43 -16.86
CA ARG A 187 3.35 10.32 -17.64
C ARG A 187 4.33 11.47 -17.41
N LYS A 188 4.01 12.45 -16.56
CA LYS A 188 4.84 13.62 -16.21
C LYS A 188 5.02 13.76 -14.69
N CYS A 189 4.51 12.82 -13.89
CA CYS A 189 4.65 12.87 -12.44
C CYS A 189 6.11 12.66 -12.10
N SER A 190 6.72 13.76 -11.67
CA SER A 190 8.11 13.97 -11.30
C SER A 190 8.14 14.44 -9.84
N PHE A 191 9.30 14.35 -9.19
CA PHE A 191 9.48 14.60 -7.75
C PHE A 191 9.21 16.05 -7.36
N ASN A 192 9.18 16.97 -8.33
CA ASN A 192 8.89 18.39 -8.15
C ASN A 192 7.44 18.70 -7.76
N ILE A 193 6.57 17.68 -7.70
CA ILE A 193 5.22 17.85 -7.21
C ILE A 193 4.90 16.64 -6.34
N LEU A 194 4.78 16.88 -5.04
CA LEU A 194 4.42 15.87 -4.07
C LEU A 194 3.03 15.32 -4.41
N ARG A 195 2.95 14.03 -4.77
CA ARG A 195 1.80 13.46 -5.48
C ARG A 195 1.53 11.99 -5.12
N PHE A 196 0.43 11.71 -4.44
CA PHE A 196 -0.09 10.34 -4.24
C PHE A 196 -0.71 9.77 -5.52
N LEU A 197 -0.20 8.64 -6.00
CA LEU A 197 -0.89 7.83 -7.01
C LEU A 197 -1.87 6.87 -6.32
N ILE A 198 -3.17 7.10 -6.53
CA ILE A 198 -4.21 6.14 -6.15
C ILE A 198 -4.57 5.35 -7.40
N HIS A 199 -4.20 4.07 -7.44
CA HIS A 199 -4.67 3.15 -8.48
C HIS A 199 -5.96 2.47 -7.99
N PHE A 200 -7.12 3.04 -8.31
CA PHE A 200 -8.38 2.31 -8.26
C PHE A 200 -8.35 1.27 -9.37
N GLY A 201 -8.10 0.00 -9.04
CA GLY A 201 -8.38 -1.08 -9.97
C GLY A 201 -9.89 -1.15 -10.16
N GLN A 202 -10.38 -0.60 -11.28
CA GLN A 202 -11.79 -0.58 -11.70
C GLN A 202 -12.76 -0.14 -10.59
N ILE A 203 -13.18 1.12 -10.62
CA ILE A 203 -14.52 1.63 -10.27
C ILE A 203 -14.39 3.16 -10.17
N LEU A 204 -14.61 3.79 -11.33
CA LEU A 204 -15.36 5.03 -11.50
C LEU A 204 -16.42 4.74 -12.54
#